data_AF-A0A6M2E8Q6-F1
#
_entry.id   AF-A0A6M2E8Q6-F1
#
_cell.length_a   1.000
_cell.length_b   1.000
_cell.length_c   1.000
_cell.angle_alpha   90.00
_cell.angle_beta   90.00
_cell.angle_gamma   90.00
#
_symmetry.space_group_name_H-M   'P 1'
#
loop_
_entity.id
_entity.type
_entity.pdbx_description
1 polymer ?
#
loop_
_entity_poly.entity_id
_entity_poly.type
_entity_poly.pdbx_seq_one_letter_code
_entity_poly.pdbx_strand_id
1 'polypeptide(L)'
;SPSKAEELKEKGNQCVKEEKYAEAILHYTHAIANDRENSLLYSNRSMAFLKMDQFYLAYEDAKETIRLSPEWPKGYYRKAEVEFKAEHYEEAMESFRKSLQFGADEPKVLEQLRKAKRELERQIKVDNQIPWVGAATGFVIGVLLVVFDVGIREEPLLVNPLWMTLVVMAASAVCYFFARFHRNTLQSQRKTLLEPPLDIFGMCSEKEEKKVPSGSGDAPQEEVKSKTN
;
A
#
# COMPACT_ATOMS: atom_id res chain seq x y z
N SER A 1 27.41 29.97 -7.27
CA SER A 1 26.33 29.33 -8.03
C SER A 1 25.68 28.27 -7.17
N PRO A 2 24.35 28.08 -7.24
CA PRO A 2 23.68 27.02 -6.49
C PRO A 2 24.27 25.65 -6.85
N SER A 3 24.27 24.72 -5.90
CA SER A 3 24.78 23.37 -6.17
C SER A 3 23.90 22.68 -7.21
N LYS A 4 24.43 21.66 -7.91
CA LYS A 4 23.65 20.96 -8.92
C LYS A 4 22.38 20.33 -8.35
N ALA A 5 22.46 19.83 -7.11
CA ALA A 5 21.34 19.29 -6.36
C ALA A 5 20.28 20.35 -6.05
N GLU A 6 20.68 21.58 -5.72
CA GLU A 6 19.75 22.68 -5.45
C GLU A 6 18.99 23.14 -6.69
N GLU A 7 19.65 23.22 -7.85
CA GLU A 7 18.98 23.52 -9.12
C GLU A 7 17.92 22.46 -9.45
N LEU A 8 18.27 21.17 -9.28
CA LEU A 8 17.36 20.06 -9.54
C LEU A 8 16.20 20.03 -8.54
N LYS A 9 16.46 20.34 -7.26
CA LYS A 9 15.43 20.52 -6.24
C LYS A 9 14.43 21.60 -6.64
N GLU A 10 14.90 22.75 -7.10
CA GLU A 10 13.99 23.85 -7.46
C GLU A 10 13.17 23.53 -8.71
N LYS A 11 13.75 22.82 -9.70
CA LYS A 11 12.97 22.26 -10.82
C LYS A 11 11.90 21.29 -10.34
N GLY A 12 12.24 20.39 -9.42
CA GLY A 12 11.28 19.49 -8.79
C GLY A 12 10.15 20.25 -8.07
N ASN A 13 10.49 21.30 -7.30
CA ASN A 13 9.52 22.16 -6.63
C ASN A 13 8.59 22.85 -7.62
N GLN A 14 9.11 23.32 -8.75
CA GLN A 14 8.34 23.94 -9.82
C GLN A 14 7.37 22.94 -10.46
N CYS A 15 7.82 21.72 -10.76
CA CYS A 15 6.95 20.66 -11.25
C CYS A 15 5.83 20.31 -10.25
N VAL A 16 6.12 20.30 -8.94
CA VAL A 16 5.07 20.12 -7.90
C VAL A 16 4.05 21.26 -7.92
N LYS A 17 4.49 22.52 -8.09
CA LYS A 17 3.57 23.68 -8.20
C LYS A 17 2.68 23.59 -9.45
N GLU A 18 3.19 22.98 -10.51
CA GLU A 18 2.47 22.71 -11.76
C GLU A 18 1.68 21.39 -11.73
N GLU A 19 1.61 20.70 -10.58
CA GLU A 19 0.97 19.38 -10.41
C GLU A 19 1.53 18.26 -11.29
N LYS A 20 2.74 18.45 -11.84
CA LYS A 20 3.51 17.48 -12.63
C LYS A 20 4.36 16.59 -11.72
N TYR A 21 3.69 15.69 -10.99
CA TYR A 21 4.33 14.91 -9.92
C TYR A 21 5.36 13.89 -10.44
N ALA A 22 5.15 13.29 -11.62
CA ALA A 22 6.07 12.31 -12.19
C ALA A 22 7.42 12.95 -12.55
N GLU A 23 7.39 14.12 -13.19
CA GLU A 23 8.56 14.92 -13.53
C GLU A 23 9.26 15.45 -12.26
N ALA A 24 8.47 15.83 -11.24
CA ALA A 24 9.03 16.22 -9.95
C ALA A 24 9.84 15.07 -9.32
N ILE A 25 9.32 13.85 -9.34
CA ILE A 25 10.02 12.66 -8.84
C ILE A 25 11.33 12.43 -9.58
N LEU A 26 11.33 12.59 -10.91
CA LEU A 26 12.54 12.46 -11.72
C LEU A 26 13.60 13.49 -11.29
N HIS A 27 13.21 14.76 -11.17
CA HIS A 27 14.10 15.82 -10.73
C HIS A 27 14.63 15.60 -9.30
N TYR A 28 13.79 15.21 -8.35
CA TYR A 28 14.24 14.88 -7.00
C TYR A 28 15.15 13.67 -6.97
N THR A 29 14.91 12.66 -7.80
CA THR A 29 15.76 11.47 -7.88
C THR A 29 17.16 11.82 -8.40
N HIS A 30 17.25 12.67 -9.43
CA HIS A 30 18.53 13.21 -9.87
C HIS A 30 19.18 14.11 -8.81
N ALA A 31 18.40 14.91 -8.07
CA ALA A 31 18.93 15.73 -6.98
C ALA A 31 19.55 14.85 -5.87
N ILE A 32 18.86 13.77 -5.48
CA ILE A 32 19.33 12.80 -4.48
C ILE A 32 20.61 12.10 -4.94
N ALA A 33 20.73 11.78 -6.24
CA ALA A 33 21.97 11.21 -6.78
C ALA A 33 23.18 12.14 -6.63
N ASN A 34 22.96 13.46 -6.57
CA ASN A 34 24.01 14.45 -6.35
C ASN A 34 24.21 14.79 -4.86
N ASP A 35 23.18 14.61 -4.02
CA ASP A 35 23.19 14.92 -2.59
C ASP A 35 22.33 13.91 -1.81
N ARG A 36 22.96 12.81 -1.39
CA ARG A 36 22.27 11.65 -0.81
C ARG A 36 21.88 11.82 0.66
N GLU A 37 22.47 12.78 1.36
CA GLU A 37 22.26 13.00 2.80
C GLU A 37 21.19 14.06 3.08
N ASN A 38 20.61 14.63 2.04
CA ASN A 38 19.65 15.72 2.15
C ASN A 38 18.22 15.21 2.38
N SER A 39 17.81 15.22 3.64
CA SER A 39 16.47 14.78 4.08
C SER A 39 15.31 15.56 3.44
N LEU A 40 15.52 16.81 3.02
CA LEU A 40 14.49 17.61 2.34
C LEU A 40 14.12 17.01 0.97
N LEU A 41 15.09 16.43 0.25
CA LEU A 41 14.84 15.84 -1.06
C LEU A 41 13.95 14.60 -0.95
N TYR A 42 14.24 13.71 0.01
CA TYR A 42 13.39 12.56 0.31
C TYR A 42 12.00 13.00 0.79
N SER A 43 11.90 14.01 1.65
CA SER A 43 10.60 14.53 2.13
C SER A 43 9.74 15.08 0.99
N ASN A 44 10.35 15.78 0.03
CA ASN A 44 9.64 16.32 -1.12
C ASN A 44 9.27 15.25 -2.14
N ARG A 45 10.15 14.25 -2.37
CA ARG A 45 9.87 13.11 -3.24
C ARG A 45 8.78 12.20 -2.66
N SER A 46 8.80 11.96 -1.35
CA SER A 46 7.72 11.27 -0.61
C SER A 46 6.37 11.92 -0.86
N MET A 47 6.27 13.25 -0.76
CA MET A 47 5.03 13.97 -1.05
C MET A 47 4.59 13.80 -2.52
N ALA A 48 5.53 13.83 -3.48
CA ALA A 48 5.19 13.63 -4.88
C ALA A 48 4.72 12.20 -5.17
N PHE A 49 5.35 11.19 -4.58
CA PHE A 49 4.87 9.79 -4.64
C PHE A 49 3.49 9.63 -4.02
N LEU A 50 3.25 10.26 -2.87
CA LEU A 50 1.93 10.25 -2.21
C LEU A 50 0.84 10.84 -3.10
N LYS A 51 1.14 11.87 -3.90
CA LYS A 51 0.21 12.47 -4.85
C LYS A 51 -0.10 11.59 -6.06
N MET A 52 0.74 10.59 -6.31
CA MET A 52 0.55 9.58 -7.36
C MET A 52 0.04 8.24 -6.80
N ASP A 53 -0.43 8.23 -5.54
CA ASP A 53 -0.88 7.03 -4.83
C ASP A 53 0.18 5.89 -4.77
N GLN A 54 1.47 6.24 -4.89
CA GLN A 54 2.59 5.32 -4.75
C GLN A 54 3.00 5.20 -3.28
N PHE A 55 2.12 4.58 -2.46
CA PHE A 55 2.24 4.60 -1.00
C PHE A 55 3.52 3.96 -0.48
N TYR A 56 3.92 2.79 -0.99
CA TYR A 56 5.16 2.11 -0.59
C TYR A 56 6.40 3.00 -0.78
N LEU A 57 6.58 3.57 -1.97
CA LEU A 57 7.72 4.44 -2.28
C LEU A 57 7.70 5.73 -1.44
N ALA A 58 6.51 6.31 -1.25
CA ALA A 58 6.34 7.47 -0.39
C ALA A 58 6.71 7.17 1.07
N TYR A 59 6.37 5.97 1.56
CA TYR A 59 6.65 5.52 2.91
C TYR A 59 8.14 5.28 3.16
N GLU A 60 8.82 4.64 2.21
CA GLU A 60 10.27 4.45 2.30
C GLU A 60 11.03 5.78 2.27
N ASP A 61 10.64 6.73 1.40
CA ASP A 61 11.24 8.07 1.41
C ASP A 61 10.96 8.85 2.72
N ALA A 62 9.78 8.66 3.32
CA ALA A 62 9.47 9.27 4.62
C ALA A 62 10.31 8.65 5.75
N LYS A 63 10.51 7.33 5.74
CA LYS A 63 11.41 6.64 6.67
C LYS A 63 12.85 7.10 6.50
N GLU A 64 13.31 7.25 5.27
CA GLU A 64 14.67 7.73 4.97
C GLU A 64 14.86 9.18 5.43
N THR A 65 13.83 10.02 5.26
CA THR A 65 13.82 11.38 5.83
C THR A 65 14.04 11.37 7.34
N ILE A 66 13.34 10.49 8.06
CA ILE A 66 13.48 10.34 9.52
C ILE A 66 14.86 9.78 9.88
N ARG A 67 15.38 8.84 9.10
CA ARG A 67 16.71 8.26 9.30
C ARG A 67 17.82 9.32 9.19
N LEU A 68 17.72 10.20 8.20
CA LEU A 68 18.67 11.28 7.96
C LEU A 68 18.50 12.47 8.92
N SER A 69 17.27 12.74 9.37
CA SER A 69 16.99 13.84 10.29
C SER A 69 15.96 13.42 11.35
N PRO A 70 16.39 12.69 12.39
CA PRO A 70 15.48 12.10 13.38
C PRO A 70 14.74 13.13 14.24
N GLU A 71 15.26 14.34 14.37
CA GLU A 71 14.61 15.41 15.14
C GLU A 71 13.72 16.30 14.27
N TRP A 72 13.67 16.05 12.95
CA TRP A 72 12.93 16.92 12.05
C TRP A 72 11.43 16.56 12.04
N PRO A 73 10.53 17.44 12.53
CA PRO A 73 9.13 17.09 12.72
C PRO A 73 8.41 16.73 11.42
N LYS A 74 8.86 17.33 10.30
CA LYS A 74 8.27 17.14 8.99
C LYS A 74 8.46 15.71 8.47
N GLY A 75 9.53 15.02 8.85
CA GLY A 75 9.74 13.61 8.47
C GLY A 75 8.62 12.72 9.01
N TYR A 76 8.34 12.82 10.31
CA TYR A 76 7.22 12.11 10.94
C TYR A 76 5.86 12.54 10.39
N TYR A 77 5.69 13.83 10.08
CA TYR A 77 4.48 14.32 9.45
C TYR A 77 4.26 13.69 8.07
N ARG A 78 5.30 13.58 7.22
CA ARG A 78 5.21 12.88 5.93
C ARG A 78 4.85 11.42 6.09
N LYS A 79 5.52 10.72 7.02
CA LYS A 79 5.22 9.31 7.32
C LYS A 79 3.75 9.14 7.70
N ALA A 80 3.24 10.00 8.57
CA ALA A 80 1.85 10.00 9.00
C ALA A 80 0.87 10.31 7.87
N GLU A 81 1.19 11.24 6.95
CA GLU A 81 0.37 11.52 5.76
C GLU A 81 0.26 10.30 4.84
N VAL A 82 1.36 9.57 4.65
CA VAL A 82 1.39 8.35 3.85
C VAL A 82 0.59 7.23 4.51
N GLU A 83 0.79 7.00 5.80
CA GLU A 83 0.04 6.00 6.58
C GLU A 83 -1.47 6.32 6.59
N PHE A 84 -1.83 7.59 6.77
CA PHE A 84 -3.23 8.02 6.73
C PHE A 84 -3.87 7.75 5.37
N LYS A 85 -3.14 8.00 4.27
CA LYS A 85 -3.63 7.76 2.91
C LYS A 85 -3.66 6.28 2.55
N ALA A 86 -2.79 5.46 3.13
CA ALA A 86 -2.81 4.01 3.02
C ALA A 86 -3.83 3.35 3.97
N GLU A 87 -4.70 4.12 4.63
CA GLU A 87 -5.74 3.66 5.57
C GLU A 87 -5.19 2.94 6.82
N HIS A 88 -3.92 3.19 7.15
CA HIS A 88 -3.26 2.76 8.40
C HIS A 88 -3.39 3.86 9.46
N TYR A 89 -4.63 4.10 9.92
CA TYR A 89 -4.95 5.26 10.75
C TYR A 89 -4.35 5.22 12.15
N GLU A 90 -4.19 4.04 12.75
CA GLU A 90 -3.60 3.90 14.09
C GLU A 90 -2.11 4.28 14.05
N GLU A 91 -1.38 3.75 13.08
CA GLU A 91 0.02 4.05 12.82
C GLU A 91 0.21 5.52 12.45
N ALA A 92 -0.67 6.07 11.60
CA ALA A 92 -0.67 7.49 11.25
C ALA A 92 -0.83 8.38 12.50
N MET A 93 -1.71 8.02 13.43
CA MET A 93 -1.89 8.76 14.68
C MET A 93 -0.63 8.72 15.55
N GLU A 94 0.07 7.59 15.62
CA GLU A 94 1.35 7.49 16.32
C GLU A 94 2.42 8.39 15.68
N SER A 95 2.56 8.35 14.35
CA SER A 95 3.51 9.18 13.61
C SER A 95 3.19 10.68 13.74
N PHE A 96 1.92 11.09 13.71
CA PHE A 96 1.54 12.48 13.97
C PHE A 96 1.85 12.92 15.40
N ARG A 97 1.63 12.06 16.41
CA ARG A 97 2.02 12.35 17.80
C ARG A 97 3.53 12.52 17.93
N LYS A 98 4.33 11.69 17.27
CA LYS A 98 5.78 11.84 17.21
C LYS A 98 6.18 13.16 16.55
N SER A 99 5.52 13.55 15.46
CA SER A 99 5.74 14.86 14.83
C SER A 99 5.49 16.03 15.80
N LEU A 100 4.43 15.98 16.62
CA LEU A 100 4.19 16.97 17.66
C LEU A 100 5.28 17.00 18.74
N GLN A 101 5.77 15.83 19.16
CA GLN A 101 6.84 15.73 20.17
C GLN A 101 8.12 16.45 19.75
N PHE A 102 8.44 16.44 18.45
CA PHE A 102 9.61 17.15 17.91
C PHE A 102 9.36 18.63 17.58
N GLY A 103 8.15 19.16 17.82
CA GLY A 103 7.85 20.59 17.65
C GLY A 103 7.20 20.95 16.31
N ALA A 104 6.44 20.04 15.70
CA ALA A 104 5.56 20.41 14.58
C ALA A 104 4.48 21.42 15.00
N ASP A 105 3.93 22.13 14.00
CA ASP A 105 2.85 23.09 14.19
C ASP A 105 1.58 22.41 14.76
N GLU A 106 1.33 22.66 16.04
CA GLU A 106 0.29 22.00 16.84
C GLU A 106 -1.11 22.05 16.21
N PRO A 107 -1.70 23.21 15.86
CA PRO A 107 -3.05 23.29 15.32
C PRO A 107 -3.23 22.43 14.07
N LYS A 108 -2.24 22.46 13.16
CA LYS A 108 -2.28 21.69 11.91
C LYS A 108 -2.23 20.19 12.16
N VAL A 109 -1.28 19.73 12.99
CA VAL A 109 -1.13 18.29 13.26
C VAL A 109 -2.31 17.77 14.10
N LEU A 110 -2.83 18.56 15.03
CA LEU A 110 -3.98 18.20 15.85
C LEU A 110 -5.26 18.05 15.01
N GLU A 111 -5.44 18.87 13.97
CA GLU A 111 -6.51 18.68 12.99
C GLU A 111 -6.38 17.32 12.28
N GLN A 112 -5.20 16.97 11.79
CA GLN A 112 -4.95 15.69 11.14
C GLN A 112 -5.15 14.50 12.09
N LEU A 113 -4.72 14.62 13.35
CA LEU A 113 -4.97 13.60 14.38
C LEU A 113 -6.46 13.38 14.62
N ARG A 114 -7.25 14.44 14.74
CA ARG A 114 -8.71 14.33 14.90
C ARG A 114 -9.35 13.71 13.67
N LYS A 115 -8.85 14.01 12.46
CA LYS A 115 -9.32 13.41 11.22
C LYS A 115 -9.00 11.91 11.18
N ALA A 116 -7.75 11.52 11.48
CA ALA A 116 -7.32 10.12 11.59
C ALA A 116 -8.17 9.33 12.60
N LYS A 117 -8.40 9.91 13.79
CA LYS A 117 -9.25 9.28 14.82
C LYS A 117 -10.68 9.04 14.34
N ARG A 118 -11.31 10.04 13.69
CA ARG A 118 -12.66 9.90 13.16
C ARG A 118 -12.76 8.82 12.09
N GLU A 119 -11.76 8.75 11.21
CA GLU A 119 -11.75 7.76 10.13
C GLU A 119 -11.51 6.35 10.67
N LEU A 120 -10.65 6.20 11.68
CA LEU A 120 -10.47 4.94 12.41
C LEU A 120 -11.77 4.48 13.07
N GLU A 121 -12.47 5.36 13.81
CA GLU A 121 -13.75 5.03 14.44
C GLU A 121 -14.81 4.63 13.40
N ARG A 122 -14.85 5.36 12.28
CA ARG A 122 -15.73 5.04 11.13
C ARG A 122 -15.38 3.67 10.55
N GLN A 123 -14.10 3.38 10.33
CA GLN A 123 -13.64 2.11 9.81
C GLN A 123 -14.01 0.97 10.76
N ILE A 124 -13.75 1.11 12.07
CA ILE A 124 -14.12 0.10 13.08
C ILE A 124 -15.63 -0.17 13.06
N LYS A 125 -16.44 0.89 12.98
CA LYS A 125 -17.91 0.76 12.94
C LYS A 125 -18.37 0.04 11.68
N VAL A 126 -17.87 0.44 10.50
CA VAL A 126 -18.21 -0.19 9.22
C VAL A 126 -17.76 -1.65 9.21
N ASP A 127 -16.53 -1.92 9.63
CA ASP A 127 -15.97 -3.26 9.73
C ASP A 127 -16.83 -4.16 10.62
N ASN A 128 -17.28 -3.66 11.77
CA ASN A 128 -18.19 -4.39 12.66
C ASN A 128 -19.58 -4.61 12.06
N GLN A 129 -20.07 -3.70 11.22
CA GLN A 129 -21.40 -3.80 10.59
C GLN A 129 -21.44 -4.71 9.36
N ILE A 130 -20.36 -4.80 8.58
CA ILE A 130 -20.32 -5.57 7.31
C ILE A 130 -20.90 -7.00 7.44
N PRO A 131 -20.49 -7.82 8.42
CA PRO A 131 -21.03 -9.18 8.55
C PRO A 131 -22.53 -9.22 8.85
N TRP A 132 -23.02 -8.28 9.67
CA TRP A 132 -24.44 -8.20 10.03
C TRP A 132 -25.31 -7.73 8.85
N VAL A 133 -24.81 -6.80 8.03
CA VAL A 133 -25.47 -6.39 6.79
C VAL A 133 -25.55 -7.57 5.82
N GLY A 134 -24.48 -8.38 5.73
CA GLY A 134 -24.49 -9.64 4.98
C GLY A 134 -25.57 -10.61 5.47
N ALA A 135 -25.64 -10.82 6.79
CA ALA A 135 -26.67 -11.68 7.39
C ALA A 135 -28.10 -11.18 7.12
N ALA A 136 -28.36 -9.87 7.28
CA ALA A 136 -29.66 -9.27 7.02
C ALA A 136 -30.07 -9.40 5.54
N THR A 137 -29.12 -9.21 4.62
CA THR A 137 -29.35 -9.41 3.19
C THR A 137 -29.70 -10.87 2.88
N GLY A 138 -28.97 -11.81 3.47
CA GLY A 138 -29.26 -13.24 3.34
C GLY A 138 -30.61 -13.65 3.93
N PHE A 139 -31.05 -13.01 5.01
CA PHE A 139 -32.38 -13.23 5.58
C PHE A 139 -33.49 -12.82 4.60
N VAL A 140 -33.37 -11.63 3.98
CA VAL A 140 -34.34 -11.15 2.98
C VAL A 140 -34.37 -12.09 1.77
N ILE A 141 -33.20 -12.51 1.27
CA ILE A 141 -33.11 -13.47 0.15
C ILE A 141 -33.76 -14.81 0.54
N GLY A 142 -33.47 -15.32 1.73
CA GLY A 142 -34.04 -16.56 2.24
C GLY A 142 -35.57 -16.52 2.33
N VAL A 143 -36.14 -15.44 2.85
CA VAL A 143 -37.59 -15.25 2.91
C VAL A 143 -38.21 -15.22 1.51
N LEU A 144 -37.59 -14.51 0.57
CA LEU A 144 -38.06 -14.46 -0.82
C LEU A 144 -38.05 -15.85 -1.49
N LEU A 145 -37.03 -16.69 -1.22
CA LEU A 145 -36.98 -18.06 -1.73
C LEU A 145 -38.12 -18.92 -1.19
N VAL A 146 -38.44 -18.81 0.11
CA VAL A 146 -39.55 -19.55 0.72
C VAL A 146 -40.90 -19.09 0.15
N VAL A 147 -41.10 -17.77 0.02
CA VAL A 147 -42.33 -17.21 -0.57
C VAL A 147 -42.51 -17.65 -2.02
N PHE A 148 -41.43 -17.65 -2.81
CA PHE A 148 -41.45 -18.13 -4.19
C PHE A 148 -41.80 -19.64 -4.27
N ASP A 149 -41.22 -20.47 -3.40
CA ASP A 149 -41.48 -21.92 -3.38
C ASP A 149 -42.93 -22.25 -2.99
N VAL A 150 -43.47 -21.59 -1.97
CA VAL A 150 -44.82 -21.85 -1.44
C VAL A 150 -45.92 -21.18 -2.28
N GLY A 151 -45.66 -20.00 -2.84
CA GLY A 151 -46.67 -19.17 -3.48
C GLY A 151 -46.88 -19.41 -4.97
N ILE A 152 -45.87 -19.95 -5.67
CA ILE A 152 -45.87 -20.03 -7.15
C ILE A 152 -45.81 -21.47 -7.65
N ARG A 153 -45.28 -22.42 -6.87
CA ARG A 153 -45.17 -23.82 -7.33
C ARG A 153 -46.45 -24.60 -7.06
N GLU A 154 -46.88 -25.38 -8.05
CA GLU A 154 -48.01 -26.31 -7.94
C GLU A 154 -47.70 -27.49 -6.99
N GLU A 155 -46.42 -27.87 -6.87
CA GLU A 155 -45.91 -28.83 -5.88
C GLU A 155 -44.80 -28.19 -5.02
N PRO A 156 -45.12 -27.67 -3.83
CA PRO A 156 -44.12 -27.02 -2.98
C PRO A 156 -43.14 -28.06 -2.42
N LEU A 157 -41.84 -27.79 -2.56
CA LEU A 157 -40.79 -28.69 -2.09
C LEU A 157 -40.61 -28.58 -0.56
N LEU A 158 -40.86 -27.38 -0.01
CA LEU A 158 -40.76 -27.08 1.41
C LEU A 158 -42.10 -27.25 2.12
N VAL A 159 -42.58 -28.48 2.29
CA VAL A 159 -43.86 -28.73 3.00
C VAL A 159 -43.73 -28.55 4.52
N ASN A 160 -42.57 -28.90 5.08
CA ASN A 160 -42.36 -28.85 6.53
C ASN A 160 -41.84 -27.47 6.97
N PRO A 161 -42.45 -26.84 8.00
CA PRO A 161 -42.01 -25.54 8.54
C PRO A 161 -40.54 -25.53 8.98
N LEU A 162 -40.01 -26.67 9.43
CA LEU A 162 -38.61 -26.81 9.83
C LEU A 162 -37.62 -26.68 8.65
N TRP A 163 -37.98 -27.15 7.45
CA TRP A 163 -37.12 -27.00 6.28
C TRP A 163 -37.13 -25.55 5.77
N MET A 164 -38.26 -24.86 5.87
CA MET A 164 -38.36 -23.44 5.51
C MET A 164 -37.41 -22.58 6.38
N THR A 165 -37.43 -22.79 7.70
CA THR A 165 -36.54 -22.05 8.61
C THR A 165 -35.07 -22.40 8.36
N LEU A 166 -34.77 -23.67 8.07
CA LEU A 166 -33.41 -24.11 7.75
C LEU A 166 -32.86 -23.44 6.48
N VAL A 167 -33.68 -23.26 5.44
CA VAL A 167 -33.28 -22.56 4.20
C VAL A 167 -32.96 -21.09 4.47
N VAL A 168 -33.79 -20.39 5.26
CA VAL A 168 -33.55 -18.98 5.61
C VAL A 168 -32.28 -18.82 6.45
N MET A 169 -32.06 -19.71 7.41
CA MET A 169 -30.85 -19.73 8.24
C MET A 169 -29.60 -20.01 7.39
N ALA A 170 -29.68 -20.96 6.45
CA ALA A 170 -28.59 -21.29 5.55
C ALA A 170 -28.23 -20.11 4.61
N ALA A 171 -29.22 -19.45 4.02
CA ALA A 171 -29.00 -18.27 3.17
C ALA A 171 -28.35 -17.12 3.97
N SER A 172 -28.84 -16.87 5.19
CA SER A 172 -28.26 -15.86 6.10
C SER A 172 -26.82 -16.18 6.46
N ALA A 173 -26.50 -17.45 6.74
CA ALA A 173 -25.16 -17.90 7.06
C ALA A 173 -24.20 -17.74 5.88
N VAL A 174 -24.59 -18.14 4.66
CA VAL A 174 -23.75 -18.00 3.46
C VAL A 174 -23.40 -16.54 3.18
N CYS A 175 -24.39 -15.63 3.22
CA CYS A 175 -24.13 -14.20 3.02
C CYS A 175 -23.27 -13.59 4.14
N TYR A 176 -23.44 -14.02 5.39
CA TYR A 176 -22.57 -13.63 6.50
C TYR A 176 -21.11 -14.05 6.27
N PHE A 177 -20.89 -15.31 5.89
CA PHE A 177 -19.54 -15.83 5.62
C PHE A 177 -18.91 -15.13 4.42
N PHE A 178 -19.67 -14.88 3.36
CA PHE A 178 -19.19 -14.14 2.20
C PHE A 178 -18.79 -12.70 2.57
N ALA A 179 -19.64 -11.98 3.32
CA ALA A 179 -19.32 -10.63 3.80
C ALA A 179 -18.08 -10.62 4.71
N ARG A 180 -17.92 -11.62 5.58
CA ARG A 180 -16.74 -11.78 6.44
C ARG A 180 -15.48 -12.10 5.64
N PHE A 181 -15.58 -12.97 4.64
CA PHE A 181 -14.47 -13.29 3.74
C PHE A 181 -14.04 -12.08 2.92
N HIS A 182 -14.99 -11.35 2.35
CA HIS A 182 -14.74 -10.10 1.63
C HIS A 182 -14.09 -9.05 2.55
N ARG A 183 -14.57 -8.89 3.79
CA ARG A 183 -13.92 -8.02 4.78
C ARG A 183 -12.47 -8.43 5.02
N ASN A 184 -12.21 -9.72 5.27
CA ASN A 184 -10.88 -10.21 5.54
C ASN A 184 -9.92 -9.98 4.36
N THR A 185 -10.40 -10.19 3.13
CA THR A 185 -9.60 -9.93 1.91
C THR A 185 -9.30 -8.44 1.74
N LEU A 186 -10.27 -7.55 1.94
CA LEU A 186 -10.04 -6.10 1.93
C LEU A 186 -9.04 -5.65 2.99
N GLN A 187 -9.15 -6.18 4.21
CA GLN A 187 -8.19 -5.89 5.27
C GLN A 187 -6.77 -6.36 4.92
N SER A 188 -6.65 -7.49 4.20
CA SER A 188 -5.36 -7.97 3.70
C SER A 188 -4.77 -7.02 2.66
N GLN A 189 -5.58 -6.54 1.71
CA GLN A 189 -5.12 -5.61 0.66
C GLN A 189 -4.56 -4.31 1.24
N ARG A 190 -5.22 -3.75 2.26
CA ARG A 190 -4.77 -2.52 2.95
C ARG A 190 -3.38 -2.67 3.55
N LYS A 191 -3.14 -3.78 4.26
CA LYS A 191 -1.84 -4.06 4.90
C LYS A 191 -0.71 -4.10 3.89
N THR A 192 -0.96 -4.62 2.70
CA THR A 192 0.03 -4.74 1.63
C THR A 192 0.36 -3.40 0.95
N LEU A 193 -0.39 -2.30 1.19
CA LEU A 193 -0.14 -1.01 0.53
C LEU A 193 1.19 -0.36 0.91
N LEU A 194 1.71 -0.63 2.12
CA LEU A 194 3.01 -0.15 2.59
C LEU A 194 4.09 -1.23 2.53
N GLU A 195 3.76 -2.42 2.02
CA GLU A 195 4.73 -3.49 1.79
C GLU A 195 5.29 -3.35 0.36
N PRO A 196 6.53 -3.84 0.11
CA PRO A 196 7.04 -3.89 -1.25
C PRO A 196 6.08 -4.70 -2.13
N PRO A 197 5.86 -4.29 -3.39
CA PRO A 197 5.10 -5.12 -4.31
C PRO A 197 5.79 -6.48 -4.44
N LEU A 198 5.00 -7.56 -4.39
CA LEU A 198 5.51 -8.92 -4.55
C LEU A 198 6.31 -9.02 -5.86
N ASP A 199 7.61 -9.25 -5.75
CA ASP A 199 8.47 -9.52 -6.88
C ASP A 199 8.29 -10.98 -7.32
N ILE A 200 7.27 -11.21 -8.13
CA ILE A 200 6.99 -12.53 -8.72
C ILE A 200 8.10 -12.90 -9.73
N PHE A 201 8.86 -11.91 -10.23
CA PHE A 201 9.87 -12.06 -11.26
C PHE A 201 11.29 -12.29 -10.70
N GLY A 202 11.55 -11.94 -9.44
CA GLY A 202 12.80 -12.27 -8.74
C GLY A 202 13.05 -13.78 -8.66
N MET A 203 11.99 -14.59 -8.59
CA MET A 203 12.09 -16.06 -8.67
C MET A 203 12.38 -16.59 -10.08
N CYS A 204 12.16 -15.78 -11.12
CA CYS A 204 12.61 -16.07 -12.49
C CYS A 204 14.07 -15.66 -12.70
N SER A 205 14.54 -14.57 -12.08
CA SER A 205 15.92 -14.08 -12.24
C SER A 205 16.96 -14.98 -11.55
N GLU A 206 16.65 -15.57 -10.39
CA GLU A 206 17.60 -16.47 -9.71
C GLU A 206 17.88 -17.77 -10.50
N LYS A 207 17.00 -18.13 -11.46
CA LYS A 207 17.23 -19.31 -12.31
C LYS A 207 18.11 -19.03 -13.53
N GLU A 208 18.31 -17.77 -13.91
CA GLU A 208 19.18 -17.42 -15.05
C GLU A 208 20.63 -17.20 -14.63
N GLU A 209 20.92 -16.67 -13.43
CA GLU A 209 22.31 -16.53 -12.97
C GLU A 209 23.00 -17.87 -12.66
N LYS A 210 22.26 -18.92 -12.31
CA LYS A 210 22.83 -20.24 -12.02
C LYS A 210 23.08 -21.12 -13.25
N LYS A 211 22.88 -20.61 -14.48
CA LYS A 211 23.00 -21.41 -15.71
C LYS A 211 23.86 -20.79 -16.81
N VAL A 212 24.89 -20.01 -16.44
CA VAL A 212 26.03 -19.74 -17.33
C VAL A 212 27.14 -20.73 -17.00
N PRO A 213 27.28 -21.86 -17.72
CA PRO A 213 28.48 -22.68 -17.61
C PRO A 213 29.66 -21.89 -18.20
N SER A 214 30.69 -21.70 -17.38
CA SER A 214 32.01 -21.25 -17.82
C SER A 214 32.62 -22.28 -18.78
N GLY A 215 32.30 -22.15 -20.06
CA GLY A 215 32.99 -22.83 -21.14
C GLY A 215 34.27 -22.07 -21.47
N SER A 216 35.36 -22.40 -20.79
CA SER A 216 36.72 -22.06 -21.22
C SER A 216 37.03 -22.86 -22.48
N GLY A 217 36.93 -22.21 -23.64
CA GLY A 217 37.45 -22.74 -24.90
C GLY A 217 38.96 -22.58 -24.94
N ASP A 218 39.69 -23.66 -24.68
CA ASP A 218 41.11 -23.77 -25.05
C ASP A 218 41.21 -24.01 -26.56
N ALA A 219 41.78 -23.04 -27.27
CA ALA A 219 42.27 -23.20 -28.63
C ALA A 219 43.80 -23.36 -28.59
N PRO A 220 44.40 -24.32 -29.32
CA PRO A 220 45.85 -24.50 -29.32
C PRO A 220 46.55 -23.46 -30.20
N GLN A 221 47.54 -22.75 -29.66
CA GLN A 221 48.52 -22.02 -30.44
C GLN A 221 49.73 -22.92 -30.71
N GLU A 222 49.88 -23.37 -31.96
CA GLU A 222 51.16 -23.74 -32.52
C GLU A 222 52.01 -22.46 -32.66
N GLU A 223 53.12 -22.37 -31.92
CA GLU A 223 54.19 -21.46 -32.30
C GLU A 223 55.55 -22.16 -32.16
N VAL A 224 56.09 -22.49 -33.33
CA VAL A 224 57.44 -23.00 -33.58
C VAL A 224 58.45 -21.93 -33.18
N LYS A 225 59.30 -22.20 -32.18
CA LYS A 225 60.56 -21.46 -31.98
C LYS A 225 61.77 -22.38 -32.07
N SER A 226 62.36 -22.33 -33.26
CA SER A 226 63.78 -22.52 -33.53
C SER A 226 64.60 -21.44 -32.80
N LYS A 227 65.60 -21.85 -32.02
CA LYS A 227 67.02 -21.54 -32.28
C LYS A 227 67.95 -22.06 -31.17
N THR A 228 68.79 -22.99 -31.60
CA THR A 228 70.14 -23.28 -31.13
C THR A 228 71.09 -22.16 -31.60
N ASN A 229 72.05 -21.82 -30.74
CA ASN A 229 73.21 -20.92 -30.93
C ASN A 229 73.00 -19.44 -31.24
#